data_AF-A0A0N9WBE5-F1
#
_entry.id   AF-A0A0N9WBE5-F1
#
_cell.length_a   1.000
_cell.length_b   1.000
_cell.length_c   1.000
_cell.angle_alpha   90.00
_cell.angle_beta   90.00
_cell.angle_gamma   90.00
#
_symmetry.space_group_name_H-M   'P 1'
#
loop_
_entity.id
_entity.type
_entity.pdbx_description
1 polymer ?
#
loop_
_entity_poly.entity_id
_entity_poly.type
_entity_poly.pdbx_seq_one_letter_code
_entity_poly.pdbx_strand_id
1 'polypeptide(L)'
;MNNLPAVQEYQDTLKAAALVFLERHQCEHLGDDQLLFDRTVQHLVADYDVLTQTAERLVHLACSELSAVSDRQRLDIVSSTSTHTVIIDTATGNAWAIPVSLIYERILIAPDNGRFRVTAS
;
A
#
# COMPACT_ATOMS: atom_id res chain seq x y z
N MET A 1 6.27 -35.93 -13.66
CA MET A 1 6.32 -35.37 -12.29
C MET A 1 5.81 -33.94 -12.36
N ASN A 2 4.72 -33.62 -11.66
CA ASN A 2 4.07 -32.31 -11.70
C ASN A 2 4.90 -31.28 -10.91
N ASN A 3 5.62 -30.41 -11.61
CA ASN A 3 6.32 -29.24 -11.04
C ASN A 3 5.39 -28.06 -10.73
N LEU A 4 4.10 -28.18 -11.00
CA LEU A 4 3.09 -27.12 -10.82
C LEU A 4 3.02 -26.54 -9.39
N PRO A 5 3.02 -27.35 -8.30
CA PRO A 5 2.94 -26.77 -6.95
C PRO A 5 4.21 -26.00 -6.56
N ALA A 6 5.40 -26.47 -6.96
CA ALA A 6 6.66 -25.78 -6.69
C ALA A 6 6.78 -24.45 -7.47
N VAL A 7 6.27 -24.41 -8.71
CA VAL A 7 6.24 -23.16 -9.51
C VAL A 7 5.28 -22.14 -8.90
N GLN A 8 4.12 -22.59 -8.39
CA GLN A 8 3.16 -21.71 -7.74
C GLN A 8 3.72 -21.14 -6.42
N GLU A 9 4.31 -22.00 -5.58
CA GLU A 9 4.91 -21.60 -4.31
C GLU A 9 6.07 -20.60 -4.51
N TYR A 10 6.85 -20.78 -5.58
CA TYR A 10 7.89 -19.83 -5.97
C TYR A 10 7.29 -18.47 -6.39
N GLN A 11 6.24 -18.46 -7.21
CA GLN A 11 5.55 -17.23 -7.61
C GLN A 11 4.92 -16.52 -6.41
N ASP A 12 4.34 -17.26 -5.47
CA ASP A 12 3.76 -16.71 -4.25
C ASP A 12 4.84 -16.06 -3.36
N THR A 13 6.02 -16.68 -3.28
CA THR A 13 7.18 -16.12 -2.57
C THR A 13 7.66 -14.81 -3.19
N LEU A 14 7.78 -14.77 -4.53
CA LEU A 14 8.18 -13.56 -5.25
C LEU A 14 7.16 -12.43 -5.11
N LYS A 15 5.87 -12.76 -5.17
CA LYS A 15 4.80 -11.77 -4.93
C LYS A 15 4.86 -11.23 -3.51
N ALA A 16 5.10 -12.08 -2.51
CA ALA A 16 5.25 -11.65 -1.13
C ALA A 16 6.48 -10.73 -0.94
N ALA A 17 7.61 -11.02 -1.61
CA ALA A 17 8.78 -10.15 -1.61
C ALA A 17 8.48 -8.78 -2.23
N ALA A 18 7.77 -8.76 -3.37
CA ALA A 18 7.31 -7.52 -4.00
C ALA A 18 6.40 -6.71 -3.07
N LEU A 19 5.44 -7.36 -2.40
CA LEU A 19 4.53 -6.69 -1.47
C LEU A 19 5.30 -6.03 -0.31
N VAL A 20 6.24 -6.74 0.30
CA VAL A 20 7.07 -6.20 1.38
C VAL A 20 7.91 -5.01 0.91
N PHE A 21 8.43 -5.06 -0.32
CA PHE A 21 9.16 -3.93 -0.90
C PHE A 21 8.24 -2.72 -1.09
N LEU A 22 7.05 -2.92 -1.67
CA LEU A 22 6.07 -1.87 -1.89
C LEU A 22 5.63 -1.22 -0.56
N GLU A 23 5.31 -2.01 0.46
CA GLU A 23 4.89 -1.52 1.78
C GLU A 23 5.97 -0.65 2.46
N ARG A 24 7.25 -0.98 2.26
CA ARG A 24 8.38 -0.23 2.82
C ARG A 24 8.64 1.09 2.11
N HIS A 25 8.48 1.09 0.78
CA HIS A 25 8.89 2.22 -0.06
C HIS A 25 7.72 3.10 -0.55
N GLN A 26 6.45 2.70 -0.38
CA GLN A 26 5.29 3.49 -0.81
C GLN A 26 5.29 4.92 -0.25
N CYS A 27 5.74 5.11 0.99
CA CYS A 27 5.81 6.41 1.63
C CYS A 27 6.92 7.31 1.07
N GLU A 28 7.88 6.77 0.32
CA GLU A 28 8.93 7.56 -0.36
C GLU A 28 8.42 8.18 -1.66
N HIS A 29 7.36 7.60 -2.23
CA HIS A 29 6.90 7.92 -3.58
C HIS A 29 5.64 8.77 -3.65
N LEU A 30 4.84 8.88 -2.57
CA LEU A 30 3.70 9.81 -2.33
C LEU A 30 2.99 10.36 -3.59
N GLY A 31 2.69 9.50 -4.58
CA GLY A 31 2.05 9.88 -5.85
C GLY A 31 2.76 9.49 -7.14
N ASP A 32 4.01 9.02 -7.09
CA ASP A 32 4.71 8.42 -8.24
C ASP A 32 4.65 6.88 -8.20
N ASP A 33 3.44 6.37 -8.42
CA ASP A 33 3.16 4.92 -8.41
C ASP A 33 3.93 4.18 -9.52
N GLN A 34 4.25 4.87 -10.63
CA GLN A 34 5.02 4.28 -11.73
C GLN A 34 6.48 4.08 -11.32
N LEU A 35 7.11 5.07 -10.67
CA LEU A 35 8.48 4.92 -10.19
C LEU A 35 8.60 3.84 -9.12
N LEU A 36 7.63 3.76 -8.19
CA LEU A 36 7.58 2.69 -7.19
C LEU A 36 7.44 1.31 -7.85
N PHE A 37 6.57 1.20 -8.86
CA PHE A 37 6.40 -0.02 -9.66
C PHE A 37 7.73 -0.44 -10.31
N ASP A 38 8.38 0.47 -11.04
CA ASP A 38 9.63 0.20 -11.77
C ASP A 38 10.76 -0.22 -10.82
N ARG A 39 10.89 0.44 -9.66
CA ARG A 39 11.87 0.06 -8.61
C ARG A 39 11.61 -1.34 -8.07
N THR A 40 10.34 -1.71 -7.90
CA THR A 40 9.97 -3.04 -7.38
C THR A 40 10.23 -4.12 -8.42
N VAL A 41 9.97 -3.85 -9.70
CA VAL A 41 10.35 -4.74 -10.81
C VAL A 41 11.86 -4.95 -10.84
N GLN A 42 12.64 -3.87 -10.74
CA GLN A 42 14.10 -3.96 -10.68
C GLN A 42 14.59 -4.79 -9.48
N HIS A 43 13.97 -4.65 -8.31
CA HIS A 43 14.29 -5.47 -7.13
C HIS A 43 14.09 -6.97 -7.41
N LEU A 44 12.96 -7.37 -8.01
CA LEU A 44 12.73 -8.78 -8.35
C LEU A 44 13.69 -9.29 -9.43
N VAL A 45 14.03 -8.47 -10.42
CA VAL A 45 14.97 -8.87 -11.48
C VAL A 45 16.39 -9.02 -10.91
N ALA A 46 16.85 -8.06 -10.11
CA ALA A 46 18.22 -8.03 -9.60
C ALA A 46 18.47 -9.05 -8.47
N ASP A 47 17.53 -9.17 -7.53
CA ASP A 47 17.77 -9.94 -6.30
C ASP A 47 17.23 -11.38 -6.40
N TYR A 48 16.31 -11.65 -7.34
CA TYR A 48 15.67 -12.96 -7.52
C TYR A 48 15.85 -13.56 -8.92
N ASP A 49 16.60 -12.90 -9.82
CA ASP A 49 16.91 -13.35 -11.18
C ASP A 49 15.66 -13.73 -12.00
N VAL A 50 14.59 -12.96 -11.83
CA VAL A 50 13.30 -13.20 -12.51
C VAL A 50 13.28 -12.47 -13.85
N LEU A 51 12.73 -13.11 -14.88
CA LEU A 51 12.47 -12.45 -16.16
C LEU A 51 11.58 -11.21 -15.96
N THR A 52 11.94 -10.09 -16.61
CA THR A 52 11.25 -8.80 -16.46
C THR A 52 9.74 -8.90 -16.62
N GLN A 53 9.25 -9.61 -17.65
CA GLN A 53 7.82 -9.78 -17.89
C GLN A 53 7.10 -10.50 -16.73
N THR A 54 7.76 -11.48 -16.10
CA THR A 54 7.23 -12.20 -14.94
C THR A 54 7.24 -11.31 -13.71
N ALA A 55 8.32 -10.53 -13.52
CA ALA A 55 8.43 -9.56 -12.44
C ALA A 55 7.34 -8.48 -12.54
N GLU A 56 7.15 -7.86 -13.71
CA GLU A 56 6.08 -6.89 -13.97
C GLU A 56 4.71 -7.44 -13.60
N ARG A 57 4.39 -8.66 -14.04
CA ARG A 57 3.11 -9.30 -13.71
C ARG A 57 2.94 -9.51 -12.20
N LEU A 58 3.97 -9.97 -11.51
CA LEU A 58 3.92 -10.22 -10.06
C LEU A 58 3.80 -8.92 -9.27
N VAL A 59 4.52 -7.87 -9.69
CA VAL A 59 4.43 -6.54 -9.08
C VAL A 59 3.03 -5.95 -9.31
N HIS A 60 2.43 -6.09 -10.49
CA HIS A 60 1.04 -5.65 -10.72
C HIS A 60 0.05 -6.33 -9.77
N LEU A 61 0.22 -7.63 -9.52
CA LEU A 61 -0.61 -8.37 -8.57
C LEU A 61 -0.39 -7.84 -7.14
N ALA A 62 0.87 -7.61 -6.74
CA ALA A 62 1.20 -7.07 -5.43
C ALA A 62 0.66 -5.64 -5.23
N CYS A 63 0.77 -4.77 -6.25
CA CYS A 63 0.16 -3.43 -6.21
C CYS A 63 -1.36 -3.51 -6.06
N SER A 64 -2.02 -4.42 -6.78
CA SER A 64 -3.47 -4.62 -6.65
C SER A 64 -3.87 -5.07 -5.24
N GLU A 65 -3.07 -5.95 -4.62
CA GLU A 65 -3.28 -6.38 -3.24
C GLU A 65 -3.07 -5.23 -2.25
N LEU A 66 -2.04 -4.42 -2.45
CA LEU A 66 -1.75 -3.24 -1.62
C LEU A 66 -2.87 -2.19 -1.71
N SER A 67 -3.33 -1.85 -2.91
CA SER A 67 -4.47 -0.94 -3.11
C SER A 67 -5.74 -1.49 -2.45
N ALA A 68 -5.99 -2.80 -2.56
CA ALA A 68 -7.12 -3.42 -1.89
C ALA A 68 -7.03 -3.33 -0.36
N VAL A 69 -5.82 -3.34 0.25
CA VAL A 69 -5.66 -3.04 1.70
C VAL A 69 -6.09 -1.61 1.98
N SER A 70 -5.64 -0.64 1.19
CA SER A 70 -5.97 0.77 1.39
C SER A 70 -7.49 1.03 1.26
N ASP A 71 -8.17 0.39 0.30
CA ASP A 71 -9.62 0.52 0.09
C ASP A 71 -10.47 -0.07 1.24
N ARG A 72 -9.88 -0.99 2.01
CA ARG A 72 -10.52 -1.62 3.18
C ARG A 72 -10.41 -0.76 4.44
N GLN A 73 -9.48 0.20 4.48
CA GLN A 73 -9.34 1.08 5.62
C GLN A 73 -10.53 2.05 5.67
N ARG A 74 -11.25 2.06 6.79
CA ARG A 74 -12.43 2.90 6.99
C ARG A 74 -12.27 3.75 8.23
N LEU A 75 -12.85 4.95 8.18
CA LEU A 75 -13.04 5.78 9.35
C LEU A 75 -14.13 5.16 10.23
N ASP A 76 -13.80 4.81 11.47
CA ASP A 76 -14.79 4.45 12.48
C ASP A 76 -15.34 5.74 13.12
N ILE A 77 -16.52 6.15 12.64
CA ILE A 77 -17.20 7.37 13.10
C ILE A 77 -17.63 7.25 14.57
N VAL A 78 -17.97 6.05 15.05
CA VAL A 78 -18.52 5.84 16.39
C VAL A 78 -17.43 5.98 17.45
N SER A 79 -16.25 5.41 17.17
CA SER A 79 -15.11 5.45 18.10
C SER A 79 -14.27 6.74 17.96
N SER A 80 -14.46 7.49 16.87
CA SER A 80 -13.78 8.77 16.66
C SER A 80 -14.37 9.89 17.52
N THR A 81 -13.53 10.85 17.90
CA THR A 81 -13.91 12.04 18.67
C THR A 81 -13.39 13.31 17.98
N SER A 82 -13.69 14.47 18.57
CA SER A 82 -13.15 15.75 18.09
C SER A 82 -11.62 15.87 18.20
N THR A 83 -10.96 15.00 18.98
CA THR A 83 -9.51 15.08 19.22
C THR A 83 -8.72 13.96 18.56
N HIS A 84 -9.36 12.82 18.29
CA HIS A 84 -8.72 11.65 17.69
C HIS A 84 -9.68 10.95 16.73
N THR A 85 -9.14 10.53 15.60
CA THR A 85 -9.81 9.78 14.53
C THR A 85 -9.39 8.33 14.60
N VAL A 86 -10.33 7.40 14.56
CA VAL A 86 -10.06 5.95 14.57
C VAL A 86 -10.20 5.40 13.16
N ILE A 87 -9.13 4.78 12.64
CA ILE A 87 -9.15 4.05 11.37
C ILE A 87 -9.17 2.56 11.69
N ILE A 88 -10.06 1.83 11.03
CA ILE A 88 -10.18 0.38 11.13
C ILE A 88 -9.91 -0.29 9.79
N ASP A 89 -9.22 -1.42 9.79
CA ASP A 89 -9.20 -2.33 8.66
C ASP A 89 -10.32 -3.36 8.83
N THR A 90 -11.33 -3.31 7.95
CA THR A 90 -12.52 -4.16 8.06
C THR A 90 -12.25 -5.65 7.82
N ALA A 91 -11.13 -6.00 7.18
CA ALA A 91 -10.79 -7.40 6.91
C ALA A 91 -10.05 -8.05 8.09
N THR A 92 -9.18 -7.30 8.77
CA THR A 92 -8.38 -7.81 9.89
C THR A 92 -8.98 -7.48 11.26
N GLY A 93 -9.84 -6.47 11.35
CA GLY A 93 -10.39 -5.95 12.60
C GLY A 93 -9.40 -5.08 13.39
N ASN A 94 -8.21 -4.82 12.84
CA ASN A 94 -7.23 -3.94 13.47
C ASN A 94 -7.73 -2.48 13.45
N ALA A 95 -7.38 -1.74 14.50
CA ALA A 95 -7.78 -0.35 14.69
C ALA A 95 -6.60 0.51 15.16
N TRP A 96 -6.54 1.74 14.66
CA TRP A 96 -5.52 2.72 15.03
C TRP A 96 -6.18 4.07 15.33
N ALA A 97 -5.84 4.65 16.47
CA ALA A 97 -6.26 6.00 16.83
C ALA A 97 -5.19 7.01 16.43
N ILE A 98 -5.59 8.05 15.70
CA ILE A 98 -4.73 9.11 15.18
C ILE A 98 -5.21 10.45 15.74
N PRO A 99 -4.39 11.19 16.48
CA PRO A 99 -4.70 12.56 16.90
C PRO A 99 -5.03 13.46 15.70
N VAL A 100 -6.10 14.26 15.81
CA VAL A 100 -6.52 15.20 14.77
C VAL A 100 -5.42 16.23 14.49
N SER A 101 -4.66 16.64 15.50
CA SER A 101 -3.52 17.55 15.32
C SER A 101 -2.47 17.02 14.35
N LEU A 102 -2.20 15.71 14.36
CA LEU A 102 -1.24 15.09 13.43
C LEU A 102 -1.78 15.05 12.00
N ILE A 103 -3.09 14.90 11.82
CA ILE A 103 -3.72 14.99 10.50
C ILE A 103 -3.53 16.41 9.93
N TYR A 104 -3.72 17.45 10.75
CA TYR A 104 -3.45 18.82 10.33
C TYR A 104 -2.00 19.03 9.92
N GLU A 105 -1.07 18.62 10.78
CA GLU A 105 0.37 18.81 10.58
C GLU A 105 0.90 18.06 9.35
N ARG A 106 0.52 16.79 9.20
CA ARG A 106 1.14 15.89 8.21
C ARG A 106 0.33 15.66 6.95
N ILE A 107 -0.94 16.02 6.94
CA ILE A 107 -1.82 15.81 5.78
C ILE A 107 -2.32 17.16 5.30
N LEU A 108 -2.99 17.96 6.14
CA LEU A 108 -3.61 19.19 5.65
C LEU A 108 -2.60 20.27 5.21
N ILE A 109 -1.47 20.35 5.91
CA ILE A 109 -0.42 21.36 5.67
C ILE A 109 0.70 20.81 4.77
N ALA A 110 0.68 19.51 4.45
CA ALA A 110 1.72 18.89 3.63
C ALA A 110 1.80 19.50 2.21
N PRO A 111 3.02 19.75 1.69
CA PRO A 111 3.24 20.54 0.48
C PRO A 111 2.77 19.85 -0.81
N ASP A 112 2.59 18.53 -0.76
CA ASP A 112 2.23 17.62 -1.85
C ASP A 112 0.73 17.25 -1.86
N ASN A 113 -0.07 17.79 -0.94
CA ASN A 113 -1.42 17.29 -0.74
C ASN A 113 -2.51 18.05 -1.51
N GLY A 114 -3.33 17.30 -2.25
CA GLY A 114 -4.50 17.80 -2.97
C GLY A 114 -5.66 18.09 -2.03
N ARG A 115 -5.65 19.25 -1.35
CA ARG A 115 -6.73 19.61 -0.42
C ARG A 115 -7.98 20.10 -1.15
N PHE A 116 -9.13 19.53 -0.80
CA PHE A 116 -10.44 20.06 -1.20
C PHE A 116 -10.98 20.94 -0.07
N ARG A 117 -11.20 22.24 -0.34
CA ARG A 117 -11.90 23.13 0.60
C ARG A 117 -13.40 22.91 0.43
N VAL A 118 -14.03 22.39 1.47
CA VAL A 118 -15.50 22.31 1.54
C VAL A 118 -16.00 23.56 2.23
N THR A 119 -16.90 24.31 1.58
CA THR A 119 -17.67 25.37 2.25
C THR A 119 -18.84 24.72 2.96
N ALA A 120 -18.97 24.92 4.26
CA ALA A 120 -20.17 24.54 4.99
C ALA A 120 -21.38 25.31 4.42
N SER A 121 -22.46 24.59 4.13
CA SER A 121 -23.77 25.18 3.77
C SER A 121 -24.49 25.69 5.01
#